data_AF-A0A838BJJ2-F1
#
_entry.id   AF-A0A838BJJ2-F1
#
_cell.length_a   1.000
_cell.length_b   1.000
_cell.length_c   1.000
_cell.angle_alpha   90.00
_cell.angle_beta   90.00
_cell.angle_gamma   90.00
#
_symmetry.space_group_name_H-M   'P 1'
#
loop_
_entity.id
_entity.type
_entity.pdbx_description
1 polymer ?
#
loop_
_entity_poly.entity_id
_entity_poly.type
_entity_poly.pdbx_seq_one_letter_code
_entity_poly.pdbx_strand_id
1 'polypeptide(L)' 'MDAEIEFVARALYDAEDDAQTWDCEPDIIKDEFRRFARAALDLLAEHRKAKIRGAQIFVVPYAA' A
#
# COMPACT_ATOMS: atom_id res chain seq x y z
N MET A 1 -5.34 11.14 -0.43
CA MET A 1 -5.35 9.95 -1.30
C MET A 1 -4.36 10.06 -2.44
N ASP A 2 -4.41 11.10 -3.28
CA ASP A 2 -3.48 11.19 -4.42
C ASP A 2 -2.01 11.31 -4.00
N ALA A 3 -1.70 12.10 -2.95
CA ALA A 3 -0.35 12.18 -2.41
C ALA A 3 0.17 10.84 -1.85
N GLU A 4 -0.69 10.05 -1.19
CA GLU A 4 -0.31 8.74 -0.63
C GLU A 4 0.03 7.75 -1.74
N ILE A 5 -0.70 7.82 -2.85
CA ILE A 5 -0.44 7.00 -4.04
C ILE A 5 0.87 7.41 -4.68
N GLU A 6 1.15 8.72 -4.81
CA GLU A 6 2.44 9.20 -5.34
C GLU A 6 3.62 8.73 -4.50
N PHE A 7 3.51 8.79 -3.17
CA PHE A 7 4.58 8.30 -2.29
C PHE A 7 4.81 6.79 -2.44
N VAL A 8 3.74 6.01 -2.48
CA VAL A 8 3.86 4.55 -2.64
C VAL A 8 4.34 4.21 -4.05
N ALA A 9 3.86 4.89 -5.09
CA ALA A 9 4.29 4.68 -6.47
C ALA A 9 5.78 4.96 -6.63
N ARG A 10 6.26 6.09 -6.09
CA ARG A 10 7.67 6.43 -6.07
C ARG A 10 8.50 5.42 -5.28
N ALA A 11 8.03 4.97 -4.11
CA ALA A 11 8.73 3.97 -3.33
C ALA A 11 8.83 2.60 -4.03
N LEU A 12 7.80 2.21 -4.80
CA LEU A 12 7.83 1.01 -5.62
C LEU A 12 8.79 1.16 -6.80
N TYR A 13 8.80 2.32 -7.46
CA TYR A 13 9.73 2.62 -8.54
C TYR A 13 11.19 2.64 -8.06
N ASP A 14 11.47 3.34 -6.95
CA ASP A 14 12.80 3.42 -6.35
C ASP A 14 13.33 2.03 -5.92
N ALA A 15 12.46 1.06 -5.68
CA ALA A 15 12.84 -0.31 -5.31
C ALA A 15 13.33 -1.16 -6.50
N GLU A 16 12.99 -0.79 -7.73
CA GLU A 16 13.44 -1.48 -8.95
C GLU A 16 14.87 -1.09 -9.36
N ASP A 17 15.52 -0.19 -8.60
CA ASP A 17 16.91 0.30 -8.83
C ASP A 17 17.15 0.79 -10.27
N ASP A 18 16.16 1.50 -10.82
CA ASP A 18 16.26 2.09 -12.16
C ASP A 18 17.23 3.30 -12.14
N ALA A 19 17.97 3.48 -13.23
CA ALA A 19 18.95 4.56 -13.39
C ALA A 19 18.28 5.93 -13.56
N GLN A 20 16.99 5.95 -13.94
CA GLN A 20 16.24 7.17 -14.15
C GLN A 20 15.56 7.65 -12.86
N THR A 21 15.54 8.96 -12.65
CA THR A 21 14.87 9.55 -11.48
C THR A 21 13.37 9.65 -11.75
N TRP A 22 12.55 9.34 -10.74
CA TRP A 22 11.08 9.45 -10.79
C TRP A 22 10.59 10.75 -11.46
N ASP A 23 11.18 11.91 -11.15
CA ASP A 23 10.70 13.18 -11.71
C ASP A 23 10.86 13.27 -13.24
N CYS A 24 11.85 12.59 -13.81
CA CYS A 24 12.15 12.55 -15.25
C CYS A 24 11.43 11.43 -16.00
N GLU A 25 10.77 10.52 -15.28
CA GLU A 25 10.11 9.36 -15.88
C GLU A 25 8.89 9.79 -16.72
N PRO A 26 8.70 9.25 -17.95
CA PRO A 26 7.47 9.44 -18.71
C PRO A 26 6.21 9.05 -17.95
N ASP A 27 5.14 9.82 -18.19
CA ASP A 27 3.86 9.65 -17.49
C ASP A 27 3.24 8.26 -17.65
N ILE A 28 3.51 7.58 -18.77
CA ILE A 28 3.02 6.21 -19.01
C ILE A 28 3.54 5.25 -17.94
N ILE A 29 4.82 5.35 -17.59
CA ILE A 29 5.45 4.51 -16.57
C ILE A 29 4.97 4.96 -15.18
N LYS A 30 4.95 6.27 -14.90
CA LYS A 30 4.40 6.79 -13.64
C LYS A 30 2.97 6.32 -13.38
N ASP A 31 2.12 6.33 -14.40
CA ASP A 31 0.72 5.88 -14.31
C ASP A 31 0.61 4.39 -14.00
N GLU A 32 1.53 3.57 -14.51
CA GLU A 32 1.60 2.15 -14.15
C GLU A 32 1.93 1.97 -12.67
N PHE A 33 2.95 2.65 -12.15
CA PHE A 33 3.30 2.59 -10.73
C PHE A 33 2.20 3.16 -9.83
N ARG A 34 1.49 4.22 -10.25
CA ARG A 34 0.31 4.74 -9.55
C ARG A 34 -0.81 3.70 -9.45
N ARG A 35 -1.02 2.89 -10.50
CA ARG A 35 -2.01 1.79 -10.47
C ARG A 35 -1.59 0.70 -9.48
N PHE A 36 -0.31 0.33 -9.45
CA PHE A 36 0.20 -0.63 -8.46
C PHE A 36 0.08 -0.10 -7.03
N ALA A 37 0.44 1.15 -6.81
CA ALA A 37 0.29 1.82 -5.51
C ALA A 37 -1.18 1.82 -5.05
N ARG A 38 -2.13 2.13 -5.95
CA ARG A 38 -3.56 2.06 -5.64
C ARG A 38 -3.97 0.65 -5.23
N ALA A 39 -3.61 -0.35 -6.02
CA ALA A 39 -3.96 -1.75 -5.74
C ALA A 39 -3.38 -2.23 -4.40
N ALA A 40 -2.13 -1.86 -4.09
CA ALA A 40 -1.50 -2.19 -2.82
C ALA A 40 -2.23 -1.57 -1.61
N LEU A 41 -2.62 -0.29 -1.72
CA LEU A 41 -3.37 0.41 -0.67
C LEU A 41 -4.76 -0.20 -0.47
N ASP A 42 -5.45 -0.57 -1.56
CA ASP A 42 -6.76 -1.21 -1.49
C ASP A 42 -6.68 -2.59 -0.83
N LEU A 43 -5.68 -3.41 -1.19
CA LEU A 43 -5.42 -4.69 -0.53
C LEU A 43 -5.15 -4.54 0.97
N LEU A 44 -4.35 -3.55 1.36
CA LEU A 44 -4.08 -3.26 2.77
C LEU A 44 -5.34 -2.80 3.51
N ALA A 45 -6.19 -1.98 2.87
CA ALA A 45 -7.44 -1.53 3.45
C ALA A 45 -8.39 -2.72 3.69
N GLU A 46 -8.52 -3.64 2.72
CA GLU A 46 -9.32 -4.85 2.88
C GLU A 46 -8.78 -5.77 3.97
N HIS A 47 -7.46 -5.98 4.03
CA HIS A 47 -6.84 -6.77 5.09
C HIS A 47 -7.06 -6.15 6.49
N ARG A 48 -6.97 -4.82 6.61
CA ARG A 48 -7.28 -4.11 7.87
C ARG A 48 -8.74 -4.30 8.28
N LYS A 49 -9.69 -4.20 7.34
CA LYS A 49 -11.12 -4.47 7.62
C LYS A 49 -11.35 -5.91 8.07
N ALA A 50 -10.68 -6.89 7.44
CA ALA A 50 -10.77 -8.29 7.80
C ALA A 50 -10.21 -8.56 9.21
N LYS A 51 -9.06 -7.95 9.56
CA LYS A 51 -8.45 -8.08 10.90
C LYS A 51 -9.34 -7.50 12.00
N ILE A 52 -10.04 -6.39 11.75
CA ILE A 52 -11.00 -5.81 12.70
C ILE A 52 -12.20 -6.75 12.94
N ARG A 53 -12.67 -7.46 11.91
CA ARG A 53 -13.75 -8.46 12.09
C ARG A 53 -13.28 -9.73 12.79
N GLY A 54 -12.04 -10.15 12.58
CA GLY A 54 -11.43 -11.30 13.27
C GLY A 54 -11.02 -11.04 14.72
N ALA A 55 -10.84 -9.77 15.10
CA ALA A 55 -10.54 -9.35 16.47
C ALA A 55 -11.80 -9.22 17.35
N GLN A 56 -12.84 -10.02 17.12
CA GLN A 56 -13.88 -10.25 18.13
C GLN A 56 -13.22 -10.93 19.34
N ILE A 57 -12.81 -10.06 20.26
CA ILE A 57 -12.34 -10.24 21.62
C ILE A 57 -12.46 -11.68 22.13
N PHE A 58 -11.35 -12.41 22.09
CA PHE A 58 -11.20 -13.61 22.90
C PHE A 58 -10.93 -13.18 24.35
N VAL A 59 -11.99 -12.86 25.08
CA VAL A 59 -11.89 -12.67 26.54
C VAL A 59 -11.65 -14.05 27.14
N VAL A 60 -10.40 -14.35 27.48
CA VAL A 60 -10.09 -15.55 28.26
C VAL A 60 -10.35 -15.21 29.73
N PRO A 61 -11.33 -15.84 30.39
CA PRO A 61 -11.48 -15.66 31.83
C PRO A 61 -10.29 -16.32 32.52
N TYR A 62 -9.51 -15.52 33.24
CA TYR A 62 -8.45 -16.02 34.10
C TYR A 62 -9.10 -16.72 35.30
N ALA A 63 -9.00 -18.06 35.34
CA ALA A 63 -9.53 -18.85 36.44
C ALA A 63 -8.65 -18.69 37.69
N ALA A 64 -9.31 -18.37 38.81
CA ALA A 64 -8.73 -18.12 40.13
C ALA A 64 -8.36 -19.40 40.89
#